data_AF-A0A427YR89-F1
#
_entry.id   AF-A0A427YR89-F1
#
_cell.length_a   1.000
_cell.length_b   1.000
_cell.length_c   1.000
_cell.angle_alpha   90.00
_cell.angle_beta   90.00
_cell.angle_gamma   90.00
#
_symmetry.space_group_name_H-M   'P 1'
#
loop_
_entity.id
_entity.type
_entity.pdbx_description
1 polymer ?
#
loop_
_entity_poly.entity_id
_entity_poly.type
_entity_poly.pdbx_seq_one_letter_code
_entity_poly.pdbx_strand_id
1 'polypeptide(L)'
;AVVEASSKLGRVWLTTIPFQPTLRLTDFEVAAALQLRTLTGEREAHCTRCGEANFFAHPEVCLQRKFRRVARHKGAKHIMGQALASTPGTRVRLEPLGHQTSTRNDIQLINKYLDSVADNKVRHRPTSNLPFHPIVLSLGGMMNGSTTKVFASWKRVMTRGTYNLMLKRLSLCLLQARVRSFEL
;
A
#
# COMPACT_ATOMS: atom_id res chain seq x y z
N ALA A 1 -2.01 8.90 10.67
CA ALA A 1 -3.13 8.25 9.94
C ALA A 1 -3.85 9.19 8.95
N VAL A 2 -4.36 10.36 9.36
CA VAL A 2 -5.18 11.26 8.51
C VAL A 2 -4.42 11.84 7.32
N VAL A 3 -3.22 12.39 7.55
CA VAL A 3 -2.37 12.94 6.47
C VAL A 3 -2.12 11.88 5.39
N GLU A 4 -1.88 10.63 5.81
CA GLU A 4 -1.70 9.55 4.85
C GLU A 4 -3.00 9.17 4.12
N ALA A 5 -4.12 9.07 4.84
CA ALA A 5 -5.42 8.76 4.24
C ALA A 5 -5.89 9.85 3.24
N SER A 6 -5.36 11.06 3.38
CA SER A 6 -5.52 12.20 2.49
C SER A 6 -4.46 12.29 1.40
N SER A 7 -3.56 11.31 1.26
CA SER A 7 -2.60 11.30 0.16
C SER A 7 -3.29 11.19 -1.20
N LYS A 8 -2.60 11.60 -2.26
CA LYS A 8 -3.14 11.55 -3.63
C LYS A 8 -3.58 10.13 -4.01
N LEU A 9 -2.76 9.12 -3.70
CA LEU A 9 -3.11 7.71 -3.93
C LEU A 9 -4.18 7.23 -2.93
N GLY A 10 -4.07 7.64 -1.66
CA GLY A 10 -4.99 7.24 -0.59
C GLY A 10 -6.44 7.66 -0.78
N ARG A 11 -6.71 8.69 -1.58
CA ARG A 11 -8.07 9.16 -1.88
C ARG A 11 -8.66 8.65 -3.19
N VAL A 12 -7.89 7.93 -4.02
CA VAL A 12 -8.38 7.52 -5.35
C VAL A 12 -9.62 6.63 -5.26
N TRP A 13 -9.70 5.76 -4.26
CA TRP A 13 -10.86 4.89 -4.04
C TRP A 13 -12.17 5.69 -3.87
N LEU A 14 -12.16 6.90 -3.30
CA LEU A 14 -13.35 7.75 -3.14
C LEU A 14 -13.99 8.17 -4.47
N THR A 15 -13.18 8.17 -5.55
CA THR A 15 -13.61 8.54 -6.91
C THR A 15 -13.71 7.32 -7.84
N THR A 16 -13.61 6.12 -7.27
CA THR A 16 -13.62 4.87 -8.04
C THR A 16 -15.04 4.35 -8.19
N ILE A 17 -15.54 4.39 -9.42
CA ILE A 17 -16.83 3.78 -9.75
C ILE A 17 -16.64 2.26 -9.96
N PRO A 18 -17.35 1.38 -9.23
CA PRO A 18 -17.07 -0.05 -9.16
C PRO A 18 -17.72 -0.86 -10.30
N PHE A 19 -17.54 -0.44 -11.56
CA PHE A 19 -18.06 -1.18 -12.72
C PHE A 19 -17.39 -2.56 -12.92
N GLN A 20 -16.18 -2.75 -12.38
CA GLN A 20 -15.44 -4.01 -12.44
C GLN A 20 -15.37 -4.65 -11.05
N PRO A 21 -15.42 -5.99 -10.93
CA PRO A 21 -15.28 -6.68 -9.63
C PRO A 21 -14.01 -6.30 -8.88
N THR A 22 -12.89 -6.10 -9.59
CA THR A 22 -11.61 -5.68 -9.00
C THR A 22 -11.61 -4.27 -8.41
N LEU A 23 -12.69 -3.51 -8.62
CA LEU A 23 -12.88 -2.14 -8.12
C LEU A 23 -13.97 -2.05 -7.05
N ARG A 24 -14.52 -3.18 -6.60
CA ARG A 24 -15.55 -3.21 -5.56
C ARG A 24 -14.94 -3.18 -4.16
N LEU A 25 -15.62 -2.48 -3.26
CA LEU A 25 -15.39 -2.52 -1.82
C LEU A 25 -16.68 -3.04 -1.17
N THR A 26 -16.54 -3.74 -0.06
CA THR A 26 -17.70 -4.11 0.76
C THR A 26 -18.18 -2.94 1.61
N ASP A 27 -19.41 -2.97 2.10
CA ASP A 27 -19.95 -1.93 3.00
C ASP A 27 -19.09 -1.77 4.25
N PHE A 28 -18.59 -2.89 4.81
CA PHE A 28 -17.63 -2.88 5.90
C PHE A 28 -16.33 -2.17 5.53
N GLU A 29 -15.78 -2.45 4.33
CA GLU A 29 -14.58 -1.79 3.82
C GLU A 29 -14.77 -0.27 3.66
N VAL A 30 -15.93 0.15 3.18
CA VAL A 30 -16.28 1.58 3.08
C VAL A 30 -16.43 2.21 4.47
N ALA A 31 -17.16 1.57 5.38
CA ALA A 31 -17.38 2.07 6.74
C ALA A 31 -16.07 2.26 7.52
N ALA A 32 -15.20 1.23 7.53
CA ALA A 32 -13.89 1.30 8.17
C ALA A 32 -12.98 2.35 7.51
N ALA A 33 -13.04 2.49 6.19
CA ALA A 33 -12.30 3.53 5.46
C ALA A 33 -12.71 4.95 5.84
N LEU A 34 -14.01 5.16 6.11
CA LEU A 34 -14.54 6.45 6.56
C LEU A 34 -14.19 6.70 8.03
N GLN A 35 -14.32 5.70 8.91
CA GLN A 35 -13.90 5.76 10.32
C GLN A 35 -12.43 6.22 10.46
N LEU A 36 -11.55 5.66 9.64
CA LEU A 36 -10.13 6.05 9.57
C LEU A 36 -9.89 7.53 9.21
N ARG A 37 -10.85 8.16 8.54
CA ARG A 37 -10.76 9.56 8.09
C ARG A 37 -11.47 10.52 9.04
N THR A 38 -12.52 10.07 9.72
CA THR A 38 -13.31 10.87 10.66
C THR A 38 -12.72 10.92 12.06
N LEU A 39 -11.52 10.34 12.28
CA LEU A 39 -10.86 10.26 13.58
C LEU A 39 -11.68 9.54 14.66
N THR A 40 -12.68 8.76 14.26
CA THR A 40 -13.55 8.07 15.22
C THR A 40 -12.81 6.87 15.80
N GLY A 41 -12.81 6.78 17.14
CA GLY A 41 -12.23 5.65 17.88
C GLY A 41 -12.95 4.34 17.61
N GLU A 42 -12.39 3.23 18.10
CA GLU A 42 -13.14 1.98 18.15
C GLU A 42 -14.30 2.09 19.14
N ARG A 43 -15.35 1.28 18.95
CA ARG A 43 -16.52 1.27 19.84
C ARG A 43 -16.17 0.82 21.26
N GLU A 44 -15.23 -0.11 21.37
CA GLU A 44 -14.79 -0.66 22.65
C GLU A 44 -13.66 0.20 23.22
N ALA A 45 -13.68 0.43 24.53
CA ALA A 45 -12.64 1.21 25.22
C ALA A 45 -11.28 0.50 25.28
N HIS A 46 -11.26 -0.83 25.12
CA HIS A 46 -10.06 -1.67 25.21
C HIS A 46 -10.02 -2.64 24.04
N CYS A 47 -8.83 -2.94 23.54
CA CYS A 47 -8.65 -3.82 22.39
C CYS A 47 -8.83 -5.29 22.79
N THR A 48 -9.76 -5.99 22.16
CA THR A 48 -10.00 -7.44 22.34
C THR A 48 -8.80 -8.34 22.05
N ARG A 49 -7.78 -7.82 21.36
CA ARG A 49 -6.59 -8.59 20.97
C ARG A 49 -5.41 -8.41 21.92
N CYS A 50 -5.20 -7.22 22.47
CA CYS A 50 -4.03 -6.92 23.30
C CYS A 50 -4.36 -6.39 24.69
N GLY A 51 -5.62 -6.09 24.99
CA GLY A 51 -6.07 -5.56 26.28
C GLY A 51 -5.80 -4.07 26.50
N GLU A 52 -4.94 -3.44 25.68
CA GLU A 52 -4.62 -2.02 25.80
C GLU A 52 -5.82 -1.10 25.48
N ALA A 53 -5.78 0.11 26.02
CA ALA A 53 -6.78 1.14 25.73
C ALA A 53 -6.87 1.43 24.22
N ASN A 54 -8.09 1.43 23.70
CA ASN A 54 -8.37 1.73 22.31
C ASN A 54 -8.34 3.25 22.10
N PHE A 55 -7.18 3.75 21.68
CA PHE A 55 -7.03 5.12 21.19
C PHE A 55 -7.23 5.19 19.67
N PHE A 56 -7.32 6.41 19.13
CA PHE A 56 -7.43 6.61 17.69
C PHE A 56 -6.29 5.91 16.93
N ALA A 57 -6.65 5.11 15.92
CA ALA A 57 -5.72 4.29 15.12
C ALA A 57 -4.98 3.17 15.87
N HIS A 58 -5.39 2.82 17.11
CA HIS A 58 -4.91 1.62 17.80
C HIS A 58 -4.90 0.35 16.91
N PRO A 59 -5.92 0.09 16.07
CA PRO A 59 -5.92 -1.06 15.14
C PRO A 59 -4.74 -1.14 14.19
N GLU A 60 -4.12 -0.01 13.86
CA GLU A 60 -2.99 0.06 12.94
C GLU A 60 -1.66 -0.27 13.60
N VAL A 61 -1.58 -0.15 14.92
CA VAL A 61 -0.35 -0.28 15.71
C VAL A 61 -0.37 -1.47 16.67
N CYS A 62 -1.54 -2.08 16.88
CA CYS A 62 -1.68 -3.26 17.72
C CYS A 62 -0.84 -4.43 17.18
N LEU A 63 0.17 -4.85 17.95
CA LEU A 63 1.07 -5.94 17.58
C LEU A 63 0.38 -7.32 17.57
N GLN A 64 -0.72 -7.46 18.31
CA GLN A 64 -1.50 -8.70 18.41
C GLN A 64 -2.48 -8.88 17.24
N ARG A 65 -2.66 -7.87 16.38
CA ARG A 65 -3.49 -7.99 15.17
C ARG A 65 -2.67 -8.54 14.00
N LYS A 66 -3.34 -9.27 13.09
CA LYS A 66 -2.67 -9.86 11.93
C LYS A 66 -2.18 -8.79 10.95
N PHE A 67 -0.86 -8.61 10.87
CA PHE A 67 -0.26 -7.74 9.86
C PHE A 67 -0.30 -8.39 8.46
N ARG A 68 -1.12 -7.86 7.57
CA ARG A 68 -1.21 -8.29 6.15
C ARG A 68 -0.09 -7.71 5.27
N ARG A 69 1.10 -7.44 5.83
CA ARG A 69 2.23 -6.78 5.14
C ARG A 69 2.61 -7.54 3.86
N VAL A 70 2.72 -8.86 3.94
CA VAL A 70 3.07 -9.72 2.80
C VAL A 70 1.99 -9.73 1.73
N ALA A 71 0.72 -9.87 2.11
CA ALA A 71 -0.39 -9.89 1.16
C ALA A 71 -0.50 -8.55 0.41
N ARG A 72 -0.38 -7.43 1.13
CA ARG A 72 -0.34 -6.08 0.55
C ARG A 72 0.82 -5.91 -0.42
N HIS A 73 2.03 -6.32 -0.01
CA HIS A 73 3.20 -6.23 -0.87
C HIS A 73 3.02 -7.02 -2.16
N LYS A 74 2.52 -8.26 -2.06
CA LYS A 74 2.21 -9.10 -3.23
C LYS A 74 1.14 -8.47 -4.13
N GLY A 75 0.06 -7.96 -3.55
CA GLY A 75 -1.01 -7.28 -4.29
C GLY A 75 -0.50 -6.05 -5.04
N ALA A 76 0.23 -5.17 -4.37
CA ALA A 76 0.81 -3.98 -4.97
C ALA A 76 1.83 -4.32 -6.08
N LYS A 77 2.72 -5.30 -5.84
CA LYS A 77 3.67 -5.82 -6.85
C LYS A 77 2.94 -6.31 -8.08
N HIS A 78 1.87 -7.09 -7.91
CA HIS A 78 1.11 -7.65 -9.02
C HIS A 78 0.38 -6.56 -9.82
N ILE A 79 -0.28 -5.61 -9.15
CA ILE A 79 -0.98 -4.50 -9.81
C ILE A 79 -0.02 -3.64 -10.65
N MET A 80 1.13 -3.28 -10.08
CA MET A 80 2.15 -2.51 -10.80
C MET A 80 2.72 -3.32 -11.97
N GLY A 81 3.04 -4.59 -11.74
CA GLY A 81 3.56 -5.49 -12.76
C GLY A 81 2.61 -5.66 -13.95
N GLN A 82 1.32 -5.86 -13.70
CA GLN A 82 0.29 -5.94 -14.74
C GLN A 82 0.19 -4.64 -15.54
N ALA A 83 0.12 -3.48 -14.85
CA ALA A 83 0.02 -2.19 -15.53
C ALA A 83 1.22 -1.89 -16.43
N LEU A 84 2.43 -2.22 -15.95
CA LEU A 84 3.65 -2.10 -16.73
C LEU A 84 3.66 -3.07 -17.92
N ALA A 85 3.23 -4.32 -17.73
CA ALA A 85 3.16 -5.31 -18.80
C ALA A 85 2.13 -4.94 -19.90
N SER A 86 1.07 -4.21 -19.52
CA SER A 86 0.09 -3.66 -20.47
C SER A 86 0.57 -2.42 -21.21
N THR A 87 1.80 -1.95 -20.96
CA THR A 87 2.39 -0.80 -21.68
C THR A 87 3.18 -1.30 -22.90
N PRO A 88 2.86 -0.83 -24.13
CA PRO A 88 3.57 -1.27 -25.34
C PRO A 88 5.09 -1.10 -25.20
N GLY A 89 5.85 -2.09 -25.69
CA GLY A 89 7.32 -2.08 -25.63
C GLY A 89 7.92 -2.35 -24.24
N THR A 90 7.10 -2.59 -23.20
CA THR A 90 7.61 -2.86 -21.85
C THR A 90 7.68 -4.37 -21.59
N ARG A 91 8.88 -4.87 -21.27
CA ARG A 91 9.07 -6.25 -20.76
C ARG A 91 9.14 -6.21 -19.24
N VAL A 92 8.21 -6.90 -18.58
CA VAL A 92 8.17 -6.99 -17.11
C VAL A 92 8.52 -8.40 -16.68
N ARG A 93 9.62 -8.56 -15.94
CA ARG A 93 9.94 -9.80 -15.24
C ARG A 93 9.57 -9.66 -13.77
N LEU A 94 8.51 -10.34 -13.35
CA LEU A 94 8.22 -10.53 -11.94
C LEU A 94 8.97 -11.80 -11.49
N GLU A 95 10.00 -11.66 -10.66
CA GLU A 95 10.71 -12.85 -10.15
C GLU A 95 9.75 -13.79 -9.42
N PRO A 96 9.80 -15.12 -9.72
CA PRO A 96 8.90 -16.11 -9.14
C PRO A 96 9.17 -16.30 -7.63
N LEU A 97 8.15 -16.76 -6.92
CA LEU A 97 8.23 -17.15 -5.51
C LEU A 97 9.02 -18.47 -5.41
N GLY A 98 10.35 -18.41 -5.27
CA GLY A 98 11.19 -19.60 -5.12
C GLY A 98 12.35 -19.37 -4.15
N HIS A 99 12.32 -20.14 -3.05
CA HIS A 99 13.38 -20.46 -2.08
C HIS A 99 14.20 -19.31 -1.44
N GLN A 100 13.88 -19.08 -0.17
CA GLN A 100 14.77 -18.70 0.94
C GLN A 100 16.00 -17.84 0.61
N THR A 101 15.87 -16.53 0.75
CA THR A 101 16.79 -15.78 1.62
C THR A 101 15.95 -14.89 2.53
N SER A 102 16.15 -15.05 3.83
CA SER A 102 15.53 -14.26 4.88
C SER A 102 16.15 -12.86 4.90
N THR A 103 15.66 -11.97 4.04
CA THR A 103 15.73 -10.52 4.27
C THR A 103 14.38 -9.90 3.93
N ARG A 104 13.38 -10.30 4.72
CA ARG A 104 12.08 -9.62 4.75
C ARG A 104 12.25 -8.33 5.54
N ASN A 105 12.67 -7.26 4.88
CA ASN A 105 12.85 -6.00 5.58
C ASN A 105 11.55 -5.19 5.59
N ASP A 106 11.10 -4.95 6.81
CA ASP A 106 9.76 -4.58 7.19
C ASP A 106 9.44 -3.09 7.04
N ILE A 107 8.14 -2.81 6.93
CA ILE A 107 7.52 -1.49 6.72
C ILE A 107 7.09 -0.92 8.08
N GLN A 108 7.59 0.26 8.48
CA GLN A 108 7.05 1.12 9.56
C GLN A 108 7.17 2.63 9.20
N LEU A 109 6.78 3.57 10.06
CA LEU A 109 6.06 4.81 9.69
C LEU A 109 6.75 6.18 9.99
N ILE A 110 6.31 7.22 9.23
CA ILE A 110 6.35 8.71 9.40
C ILE A 110 7.56 9.53 8.87
N ASN A 111 7.29 10.21 7.75
CA ASN A 111 7.83 11.41 7.07
C ASN A 111 9.34 11.73 6.92
N LYS A 112 10.26 11.25 7.76
CA LYS A 112 11.71 11.19 7.43
C LYS A 112 12.18 9.76 7.13
N TYR A 113 11.38 8.80 7.58
CA TYR A 113 11.68 7.39 7.48
C TYR A 113 11.51 6.82 6.06
N LEU A 114 10.62 7.34 5.21
CA LEU A 114 10.37 6.72 3.89
C LEU A 114 11.59 6.79 2.97
N ASP A 115 12.32 7.90 3.00
CA ASP A 115 13.59 8.02 2.28
C ASP A 115 14.67 7.16 2.96
N SER A 116 14.74 7.13 4.30
CA SER A 116 15.61 6.19 5.03
C SER A 116 15.30 4.71 4.72
N VAL A 117 14.05 4.34 4.43
CA VAL A 117 13.65 2.99 3.99
C VAL A 117 14.13 2.74 2.59
N ALA A 118 13.98 3.73 1.69
CA ALA A 118 14.53 3.63 0.35
C ALA A 118 16.06 3.40 0.44
N ASP A 119 16.76 4.17 1.26
CA ASP A 119 18.20 4.04 1.49
C ASP A 119 18.57 2.70 2.12
N ASN A 120 17.81 2.23 3.10
CA ASN A 120 18.02 0.90 3.70
C ASN A 120 17.85 -0.21 2.64
N LYS A 121 16.83 -0.14 1.79
CA LYS A 121 16.64 -1.11 0.70
C LYS A 121 17.76 -1.07 -0.33
N VAL A 122 18.26 0.13 -0.65
CA VAL A 122 19.40 0.31 -1.56
C VAL A 122 20.68 -0.29 -0.96
N ARG A 123 20.88 -0.14 0.36
CA ARG A 123 22.01 -0.70 1.12
C ARG A 123 22.00 -2.22 1.21
N HIS A 124 20.83 -2.83 1.36
CA HIS A 124 20.68 -4.28 1.52
C HIS A 124 20.26 -4.98 0.23
N ARG A 125 20.52 -4.40 -0.94
CA ARG A 125 20.20 -5.03 -2.22
C ARG A 125 21.13 -6.22 -2.47
N PRO A 126 20.64 -7.33 -3.05
CA PRO A 126 21.51 -8.39 -3.54
C PRO A 126 22.55 -7.82 -4.53
N THR A 127 23.77 -8.37 -4.53
CA THR A 127 24.81 -8.03 -5.48
C THR A 127 24.32 -8.38 -6.90
N SER A 128 23.83 -7.37 -7.60
CA SER A 128 23.26 -7.46 -8.93
C SER A 128 23.66 -6.21 -9.69
N ASN A 129 24.05 -6.41 -10.95
CA ASN A 129 24.38 -5.33 -11.88
C ASN A 129 23.13 -4.68 -12.50
N LEU A 130 21.93 -5.16 -12.13
CA LEU A 130 20.68 -4.59 -12.62
C LEU A 130 20.32 -3.31 -11.86
N PRO A 131 19.80 -2.29 -12.56
CA PRO A 131 19.34 -1.06 -11.91
C PRO A 131 18.20 -1.38 -10.93
N PHE A 132 18.38 -0.97 -9.68
CA PHE A 132 17.39 -1.15 -8.61
C PHE A 132 16.82 0.20 -8.19
N HIS A 133 15.49 0.30 -8.15
CA HIS A 133 14.80 1.48 -7.63
C HIS A 133 13.73 1.06 -6.61
N PRO A 134 13.88 1.41 -5.32
CA PRO A 134 12.90 1.02 -4.32
C PRO A 134 11.59 1.78 -4.51
N ILE A 135 10.49 1.04 -4.60
CA ILE A 135 9.14 1.60 -4.50
C ILE A 135 8.69 1.55 -3.03
N VAL A 136 8.41 2.73 -2.46
CA VAL A 136 8.08 2.91 -1.05
C VAL A 136 6.77 3.69 -0.94
N LEU A 137 5.77 2.99 -0.39
CA LEU A 137 4.41 3.51 -0.17
C LEU A 137 4.04 3.28 1.30
N SER A 138 3.37 4.26 1.91
CA SER A 138 2.73 4.10 3.21
C SER A 138 1.41 3.33 3.12
N LEU A 139 0.85 2.94 4.28
CA LEU A 139 -0.48 2.31 4.34
C LEU A 139 -1.59 3.20 3.81
N GLY A 140 -1.51 4.51 4.06
CA GLY A 140 -2.42 5.49 3.47
C GLY A 140 -2.08 5.90 2.04
N GLY A 141 -1.00 5.39 1.43
CA GLY A 141 -0.63 5.72 0.05
C GLY A 141 0.27 6.94 -0.12
N MET A 142 0.91 7.43 0.95
CA MET A 142 2.00 8.39 0.81
C MET A 142 3.17 7.76 0.07
N MET A 143 3.83 8.53 -0.78
CA MET A 143 4.99 8.09 -1.54
C MET A 143 6.20 8.88 -1.08
N ASN A 144 7.37 8.23 -1.02
CA ASN A 144 8.61 8.96 -0.85
C ASN A 144 8.98 9.74 -2.14
N GLY A 145 10.02 10.58 -2.08
CA GLY A 145 10.40 11.44 -3.20
C GLY A 145 10.79 10.64 -4.45
N SER A 146 11.56 9.56 -4.28
CA SER A 146 11.99 8.71 -5.40
C SER A 146 10.81 7.96 -6.05
N THR A 147 9.92 7.39 -5.26
CA THR A 147 8.70 6.72 -5.75
C THR A 147 7.80 7.67 -6.52
N THR A 148 7.66 8.91 -6.04
CA THR A 148 6.87 9.94 -6.73
C THR A 148 7.41 10.22 -8.14
N LYS A 149 8.74 10.29 -8.29
CA LYS A 149 9.40 10.47 -9.60
C LYS A 149 9.18 9.27 -10.51
N VAL A 150 9.26 8.04 -9.99
CA VAL A 150 8.95 6.83 -10.77
C VAL A 150 7.50 6.83 -11.26
N PHE A 151 6.55 7.15 -10.39
CA PHE A 151 5.13 7.23 -10.77
C PHE A 151 4.87 8.35 -11.79
N ALA A 152 5.60 9.46 -11.72
CA ALA A 152 5.55 10.52 -12.72
C ALA A 152 6.10 10.05 -14.08
N SER A 153 7.18 9.26 -14.09
CA SER A 153 7.71 8.62 -15.30
C SER A 153 6.68 7.65 -15.90
N TRP A 154 6.13 6.75 -15.09
CA TRP A 154 5.11 5.80 -15.53
C TRP A 154 3.88 6.49 -16.10
N LYS A 155 3.46 7.62 -15.52
CA LYS A 155 2.35 8.42 -16.06
C LYS A 155 2.61 8.93 -17.49
N ARG A 156 3.86 9.17 -17.87
CA ARG A 156 4.23 9.63 -19.21
C ARG A 156 4.24 8.50 -20.25
N VAL A 157 4.61 7.30 -19.83
CA VAL A 157 4.76 6.14 -20.74
C VAL A 157 3.50 5.27 -20.82
N MET A 158 2.67 5.25 -19.77
CA MET A 158 1.40 4.53 -19.76
C MET A 158 0.30 5.35 -20.44
N THR A 159 -0.66 4.66 -21.05
CA THR A 159 -1.91 5.31 -21.44
C THR A 159 -2.62 5.87 -20.20
N ARG A 160 -3.41 6.93 -20.39
CA ARG A 160 -4.20 7.53 -19.30
C ARG A 160 -5.11 6.50 -18.62
N GLY A 161 -5.69 5.58 -19.40
CA GLY A 161 -6.53 4.49 -18.89
C GLY A 161 -5.77 3.51 -17.99
N THR A 162 -4.63 2.99 -18.48
CA THR A 162 -3.79 2.04 -17.74
C THR A 162 -3.28 2.64 -16.43
N TYR A 163 -2.76 3.87 -16.49
CA TYR A 163 -2.26 4.55 -15.30
C TYR A 163 -3.36 4.80 -14.26
N ASN A 164 -4.52 5.28 -14.69
CA ASN A 164 -5.65 5.53 -13.78
C ASN A 164 -6.18 4.23 -13.17
N LEU A 165 -6.31 3.16 -13.95
CA LEU A 165 -6.74 1.86 -13.45
C LEU A 165 -5.74 1.29 -12.44
N MET A 166 -4.44 1.42 -12.70
CA MET A 166 -3.38 1.05 -11.77
C MET A 166 -3.52 1.81 -10.44
N LEU A 167 -3.70 3.13 -10.48
CA LEU A 167 -3.87 3.93 -9.26
C LEU A 167 -5.12 3.53 -8.47
N LYS A 168 -6.25 3.27 -9.15
CA LYS A 168 -7.48 2.80 -8.51
C LYS A 168 -7.25 1.47 -7.80
N ARG A 169 -6.72 0.47 -8.51
CA ARG A 169 -6.42 -0.85 -7.94
C ARG A 169 -5.42 -0.77 -6.79
N LEU A 170 -4.38 0.05 -6.90
CA LEU A 170 -3.42 0.27 -5.82
C LEU A 170 -4.09 0.91 -4.59
N SER A 171 -4.91 1.94 -4.78
CA SER A 171 -5.64 2.59 -3.69
C SER A 171 -6.56 1.61 -2.96
N LEU A 172 -7.29 0.77 -3.69
CA LEU A 172 -8.15 -0.25 -3.10
C LEU A 172 -7.33 -1.32 -2.38
N CYS A 173 -6.24 -1.80 -2.98
CA CYS A 173 -5.36 -2.80 -2.35
C CYS A 173 -4.78 -2.30 -1.01
N LEU A 174 -4.34 -1.04 -0.97
CA LEU A 174 -3.85 -0.41 0.26
C LEU A 174 -4.98 -0.27 1.30
N LEU A 175 -6.17 0.14 0.86
CA LEU A 175 -7.33 0.30 1.73
C LEU A 175 -7.78 -1.04 2.33
N GLN A 176 -7.99 -2.05 1.50
CA GLN A 176 -8.41 -3.38 1.92
C GLN A 176 -7.39 -3.98 2.89
N ALA A 177 -6.09 -3.88 2.59
CA ALA A 177 -5.07 -4.36 3.51
C ALA A 177 -5.08 -3.63 4.86
N ARG A 178 -5.53 -2.36 4.88
CA ARG A 178 -5.65 -1.53 6.08
C ARG A 178 -6.91 -1.84 6.87
N VAL A 179 -8.06 -2.01 6.19
CA VAL A 179 -9.34 -2.37 6.83
C VAL A 179 -9.30 -3.78 7.42
N ARG A 180 -8.58 -4.72 6.83
CA ARG A 180 -8.45 -6.08 7.38
C ARG A 180 -7.71 -6.12 8.73
N SER A 181 -7.07 -5.03 9.15
CA SER A 181 -6.56 -4.84 10.52
C SER A 181 -7.66 -4.46 11.52
N PHE A 182 -8.87 -4.16 11.06
CA PHE A 182 -10.07 -3.88 11.86
C PHE A 182 -11.01 -5.07 11.96
N GLU A 183 -10.74 -6.18 11.26
CA GLU A 183 -11.50 -7.41 11.43
C GLU A 183 -11.26 -7.95 12.84
N LEU A 184 -12.34 -8.00 13.62
CA LEU A 184 -12.40 -8.52 14.99
C LEU A 184 -12.04 -10.01 15.03
#